data_AF-A0A6L8W8Q7-F1
#
_entry.id   AF-A0A6L8W8Q7-F1
#
_cell.length_a   1.000
_cell.length_b   1.000
_cell.length_c   1.000
_cell.angle_alpha   90.00
_cell.angle_beta   90.00
_cell.angle_gamma   90.00
#
_symmetry.space_group_name_H-M   'P 1'
#
loop_
_entity.id
_entity.type
_entity.pdbx_description
1 polymer ?
#
loop_
_entity_poly.entity_id
_entity_poly.type
_entity_poly.pdbx_seq_one_letter_code
_entity_poly.pdbx_strand_id
1 'polypeptide(L)'
;MDQGLTQLLPLVLIGVVFYFLLIRPQQKRAKEHRAMIEAVRRGDNVVTAGGIMGKVTKVRDDNVVQIEVAPEVRIDVVKSTLTDVKSKGEPAAAAPKDDDKAEGEKPSGGNPVSKLFKK
;
A
#
# COMPACT_ATOMS: atom_id res chain seq x y z
N MET A 1 19.89 14.21 46.24
CA MET A 1 20.47 14.05 44.87
C MET A 1 19.35 13.79 43.85
N ASP A 2 18.16 14.39 44.05
CA ASP A 2 16.91 13.87 43.48
C ASP A 2 16.28 14.80 42.43
N GLN A 3 16.83 15.99 42.20
CA GLN A 3 16.28 16.97 41.25
C GLN A 3 16.55 16.60 39.78
N GLY A 4 17.62 15.85 39.49
CA GLY A 4 17.97 15.43 38.13
C GLY A 4 17.05 14.34 37.56
N LEU A 5 16.55 13.43 38.42
CA LEU A 5 15.63 12.37 38.00
C LEU A 5 14.25 12.94 37.64
N THR A 6 13.80 13.96 38.38
CA THR A 6 12.53 14.66 38.11
C THR A 6 12.59 15.48 36.82
N GLN A 7 13.75 16.01 36.43
CA GLN A 7 13.94 16.70 35.15
C GLN A 7 14.03 15.74 33.95
N LEU A 8 14.51 14.51 34.16
CA LEU A 8 14.51 13.47 33.12
C LEU A 8 13.13 12.82 32.94
N LEU A 9 12.24 12.93 33.93
CA LEU A 9 10.87 12.39 33.87
C LEU A 9 10.07 12.85 32.63
N PRO A 10 9.98 14.15 32.28
CA PRO A 10 9.29 14.59 31.07
C PRO A 10 9.96 14.11 29.77
N LEU A 11 11.30 14.01 29.74
CA LEU A 11 12.04 13.52 28.58
C LEU A 11 11.78 12.04 28.32
N VAL A 12 11.79 11.22 29.38
CA VAL A 12 11.48 9.79 29.32
C VAL A 12 10.02 9.57 28.93
N LEU A 13 9.09 10.35 29.47
CA LEU A 13 7.65 10.23 29.17
C LEU A 13 7.35 10.49 27.69
N ILE A 14 7.93 11.55 27.11
CA ILE A 14 7.84 11.84 25.67
C ILE A 14 8.49 10.71 24.86
N GLY A 15 9.68 10.24 25.26
CA GLY A 15 10.37 9.13 24.60
C GLY A 15 9.53 7.86 24.54
N VAL A 16 8.86 7.49 25.64
CA VAL A 16 7.99 6.32 25.71
C VAL A 16 6.76 6.47 24.82
N VAL A 17 6.12 7.65 24.82
CA VAL A 17 4.93 7.91 23.99
C VAL A 17 5.28 7.88 22.50
N PHE A 18 6.35 8.55 22.07
CA PHE A 18 6.81 8.51 20.68
C PHE A 18 7.29 7.13 20.24
N TYR A 19 8.01 6.41 21.11
CA TYR A 19 8.45 5.03 20.86
C TYR A 19 7.23 4.14 20.58
N PHE A 20 6.22 4.21 21.46
CA PHE A 20 5.02 3.39 21.33
C PHE A 20 4.18 3.79 20.11
N LEU A 21 4.05 5.09 19.83
CA LEU A 21 3.30 5.61 18.69
C LEU A 21 3.96 5.35 17.35
N LEU A 22 5.28 5.25 17.23
CA LEU A 22 5.96 4.99 15.94
C LEU A 22 6.22 3.50 15.68
N ILE A 23 6.59 2.73 16.71
CA ILE A 23 6.91 1.30 16.53
C ILE A 23 5.66 0.47 16.25
N ARG A 24 4.56 0.75 16.93
CA ARG A 24 3.30 0.03 16.72
C ARG A 24 2.76 0.17 15.30
N PRO A 25 2.65 1.37 14.69
CA PRO A 25 2.18 1.48 13.31
C PRO A 25 3.19 0.92 12.30
N GLN A 26 4.50 1.01 12.57
CA GLN A 26 5.50 0.45 11.66
C GLN A 26 5.43 -1.09 11.63
N GLN A 27 5.32 -1.73 12.80
CA GLN A 27 5.09 -3.17 12.87
C GLN A 27 3.78 -3.59 12.20
N LYS A 28 2.72 -2.78 12.35
CA LYS A 28 1.43 -3.05 11.69
C LYS A 28 1.57 -3.02 10.16
N ARG A 29 2.17 -1.96 9.61
CA ARG A 29 2.44 -1.84 8.16
C ARG A 29 3.32 -2.97 7.62
N ALA A 30 4.36 -3.35 8.35
CA ALA A 30 5.24 -4.45 7.94
C ALA A 30 4.51 -5.81 7.95
N LYS A 31 3.65 -6.05 8.94
CA LYS A 31 2.81 -7.27 8.99
C LYS A 31 1.78 -7.29 7.87
N GLU A 32 1.10 -6.17 7.62
CA GLU A 32 0.14 -6.03 6.52
C GLU A 32 0.80 -6.27 5.16
N HIS A 33 1.98 -5.70 4.92
CA HIS A 33 2.72 -5.91 3.68
C HIS A 33 3.17 -7.36 3.50
N ARG A 34 3.64 -8.03 4.56
CA ARG A 34 3.97 -9.47 4.53
C ARG A 34 2.72 -10.31 4.24
N ALA A 35 1.60 -10.01 4.90
CA ALA A 35 0.35 -10.73 4.68
C ALA A 35 -0.16 -10.57 3.24
N MET A 36 -0.04 -9.38 2.64
CA MET A 36 -0.37 -9.14 1.23
C MET A 36 0.50 -10.01 0.30
N ILE A 37 1.80 -10.08 0.57
CA ILE A 37 2.76 -10.89 -0.21
C ILE A 37 2.44 -12.39 -0.10
N GLU A 38 2.12 -12.86 1.11
CA GLU A 38 1.75 -14.25 1.38
C GLU A 38 0.39 -14.62 0.76
N ALA A 39 -0.53 -13.66 0.63
CA ALA A 39 -1.84 -13.86 0.05
C ALA A 39 -1.82 -14.02 -1.48
N VAL A 40 -0.69 -13.78 -2.15
CA VAL A 40 -0.57 -13.87 -3.61
C VAL A 40 -0.78 -15.29 -4.10
N ARG A 41 -1.74 -15.46 -5.02
CA ARG A 41 -2.09 -16.74 -5.64
C ARG A 41 -1.97 -16.66 -7.16
N ARG A 42 -1.95 -17.84 -7.78
CA ARG A 42 -2.03 -17.95 -9.24
C ARG A 42 -3.37 -17.40 -9.71
N GLY A 43 -3.34 -16.55 -10.73
CA GLY A 43 -4.53 -15.89 -11.26
C GLY A 43 -4.75 -14.46 -10.78
N ASP A 44 -4.01 -14.00 -9.77
CA ASP A 44 -4.11 -12.64 -9.27
C ASP A 44 -3.48 -11.64 -10.25
N ASN A 45 -4.06 -10.45 -10.32
CA ASN A 45 -3.44 -9.34 -11.03
C ASN A 45 -2.59 -8.57 -10.04
N VAL A 46 -1.33 -8.37 -10.35
CA VAL A 46 -0.37 -7.74 -9.45
C VAL A 46 0.25 -6.53 -10.09
N VAL A 47 0.60 -5.56 -9.25
CA VAL A 47 1.38 -4.38 -9.64
C VAL A 47 2.71 -4.44 -8.92
N THR A 48 3.78 -4.30 -9.67
CA THR A 48 5.15 -4.20 -9.14
C THR A 48 5.51 -2.74 -8.88
N ALA A 49 6.50 -2.49 -8.02
CA ALA A 49 7.01 -1.15 -7.73
C ALA A 49 7.51 -0.37 -8.97
N GLY A 50 7.87 -1.08 -10.06
CA GLY A 50 8.26 -0.47 -11.34
C GLY A 50 7.10 -0.06 -12.23
N GLY A 51 5.84 -0.17 -11.78
CA GLY A 51 4.65 0.12 -12.57
C GLY A 51 4.25 -0.99 -13.56
N ILE A 52 4.93 -2.15 -13.52
CA ILE A 52 4.57 -3.30 -14.36
C ILE A 52 3.34 -3.97 -13.75
N MET A 53 2.31 -4.15 -14.58
CA MET A 53 1.09 -4.86 -14.24
C MET A 53 1.02 -6.16 -15.02
N GLY A 54 0.56 -7.23 -14.38
CA GLY A 54 0.40 -8.51 -15.04
C GLY A 54 -0.32 -9.53 -14.19
N LYS A 55 -0.52 -10.71 -14.74
CA LYS A 55 -1.23 -11.82 -14.08
C LYS A 55 -0.23 -12.84 -13.55
N VAL A 56 -0.40 -13.28 -12.31
CA VAL A 56 0.43 -14.33 -11.71
C VAL A 56 0.11 -15.66 -12.39
N THR A 57 1.09 -16.24 -13.06
CA THR A 57 0.97 -17.55 -13.73
C THR A 57 1.44 -18.69 -12.84
N LYS A 58 2.51 -18.44 -12.08
CA LYS A 58 3.10 -19.42 -11.18
C LYS A 58 3.74 -18.73 -9.99
N VAL A 59 3.59 -19.32 -8.81
CA VAL A 59 4.35 -18.93 -7.62
C VAL A 59 5.53 -19.90 -7.54
N ARG A 60 6.77 -19.39 -7.59
CA ARG A 60 8.01 -20.19 -7.54
C ARG A 60 8.69 -19.89 -6.19
N ASP A 61 8.56 -20.83 -5.26
CA ASP A 61 9.11 -20.74 -3.91
C ASP A 61 8.63 -19.49 -3.12
N ASP A 62 9.19 -19.30 -1.93
CA ASP A 62 8.67 -18.32 -0.96
C ASP A 62 8.82 -16.87 -1.43
N ASN A 63 9.84 -16.56 -2.24
CA ASN A 63 10.20 -15.18 -2.57
C ASN A 63 10.00 -14.78 -4.04
N VAL A 64 9.72 -15.71 -4.96
CA VAL A 64 9.62 -15.40 -6.40
C VAL A 64 8.24 -15.74 -6.96
N VAL A 65 7.73 -14.89 -7.85
CA VAL A 65 6.49 -15.12 -8.61
C VAL A 65 6.74 -14.89 -10.08
N GLN A 66 6.18 -15.76 -10.90
CA GLN A 66 6.16 -15.61 -12.35
C GLN A 66 4.90 -14.87 -12.76
N ILE A 67 5.10 -13.73 -13.42
CA ILE A 67 4.03 -12.83 -13.87
C ILE A 67 4.05 -12.81 -15.40
N GLU A 68 2.88 -12.92 -16.01
CA GLU A 68 2.68 -12.72 -17.45
C GLU A 68 2.25 -11.28 -17.69
N VAL A 69 3.06 -10.56 -18.47
CA VAL A 69 2.90 -9.12 -18.75
C VAL A 69 2.36 -8.90 -20.17
N ALA A 70 2.69 -9.81 -21.10
CA ALA A 70 2.20 -9.82 -22.47
C ALA A 70 2.08 -11.28 -22.94
N PRO A 71 1.38 -11.55 -24.06
CA PRO A 71 1.28 -12.90 -24.62
C PRO A 71 2.68 -13.52 -24.80
N GLU A 72 2.87 -14.73 -24.26
CA GLU A 72 4.15 -15.48 -24.26
C GLU A 72 5.32 -14.82 -23.49
N VAL A 73 5.14 -13.63 -22.91
CA VAL A 73 6.17 -12.95 -22.11
C VAL A 73 5.91 -13.17 -20.62
N ARG A 74 6.75 -14.00 -20.01
CA ARG A 74 6.73 -14.28 -18.57
C ARG A 74 8.03 -13.84 -17.94
N ILE A 75 7.92 -13.10 -16.84
CA ILE A 75 9.07 -12.63 -16.06
C ILE A 75 8.96 -13.13 -14.62
N ASP A 76 10.12 -13.40 -14.02
CA ASP A 76 10.21 -13.75 -12.60
C ASP A 76 10.48 -12.48 -11.80
N VAL A 77 9.65 -12.23 -10.80
CA VAL A 77 9.68 -11.03 -9.96
C VAL A 77 9.70 -11.42 -8.49
N VAL A 78 10.43 -10.67 -7.69
CA VAL A 78 10.49 -10.90 -6.24
C VAL A 78 9.19 -10.42 -5.60
N LYS A 79 8.54 -11.25 -4.77
CA LYS A 79 7.25 -10.90 -4.14
C LYS A 79 7.32 -9.64 -3.28
N SER A 80 8.47 -9.36 -2.66
CA SER A 80 8.68 -8.15 -1.86
C SER A 80 8.59 -6.84 -2.66
N THR A 81 8.60 -6.91 -3.99
CA THR A 81 8.47 -5.74 -4.87
C THR A 81 7.04 -5.52 -5.34
N LEU A 82 6.09 -6.36 -4.92
CA LEU A 82 4.68 -6.20 -5.21
C LEU A 82 4.10 -5.09 -4.34
N THR A 83 3.46 -4.12 -4.97
CA THR A 83 2.84 -2.97 -4.30
C THR A 83 1.34 -3.13 -4.15
N ASP A 84 0.71 -3.90 -5.05
CA ASP A 84 -0.74 -4.15 -5.02
C ASP A 84 -1.04 -5.55 -5.59
N VAL A 85 -2.04 -6.21 -5.03
CA VAL A 85 -2.49 -7.57 -5.40
C VAL A 85 -4.01 -7.56 -5.48
N LYS A 86 -4.54 -7.70 -6.69
CA LYS A 86 -5.97 -7.81 -6.99
C LYS A 86 -6.32 -9.25 -7.32
N SER A 87 -6.85 -9.97 -6.34
CA SER A 87 -7.39 -11.31 -6.57
C SER A 87 -8.66 -11.27 -7.39
N LYS A 88 -8.70 -12.04 -8.48
CA LYS A 88 -9.90 -12.19 -9.29
C LYS A 88 -10.77 -13.28 -8.66
N GLY A 89 -11.36 -12.98 -7.50
CA GLY A 89 -12.24 -13.88 -6.76
C GLY A 89 -12.48 -13.40 -5.33
N GLU A 90 -13.68 -12.85 -5.08
CA GLU A 90 -14.23 -12.26 -3.84
C GLU A 90 -13.86 -10.77 -3.59
N PRO A 91 -14.79 -9.94 -3.07
CA PRO A 91 -15.26 -8.74 -3.76
C PRO A 91 -14.71 -7.48 -3.08
N ALA A 92 -14.96 -6.35 -3.71
CA ALA A 92 -14.98 -5.07 -3.02
C ALA A 92 -15.99 -5.12 -1.83
N ALA A 93 -15.50 -5.48 -0.64
CA ALA A 93 -16.24 -5.39 0.61
C ALA A 93 -15.29 -5.04 1.76
N ALA A 94 -14.73 -3.83 1.70
CA ALA A 94 -14.40 -3.04 2.87
C ALA A 94 -14.43 -1.57 2.43
N ALA A 95 -15.64 -1.06 2.23
CA ALA A 95 -15.88 0.37 2.30
C ALA A 95 -15.35 0.87 3.67
N PRO A 96 -14.57 1.96 3.73
CA PRO A 96 -14.49 2.71 4.97
C PRO A 96 -15.89 3.30 5.19
N LYS A 97 -16.61 2.77 6.17
CA LYS A 97 -17.68 3.52 6.83
C LYS A 97 -16.99 4.58 7.68
N ASP A 98 -16.78 5.76 7.10
CA ASP A 98 -16.60 6.99 7.84
C ASP A 98 -17.76 7.91 7.44
N ASP A 99 -18.89 7.70 8.14
CA ASP A 99 -19.92 8.72 8.26
C ASP A 99 -19.37 9.84 9.16
N ASP A 100 -18.77 10.87 8.55
CA ASP A 100 -18.82 12.24 9.11
C ASP A 100 -18.79 13.28 7.95
N LYS A 101 -20.00 13.62 7.53
CA LYS A 101 -20.51 14.90 7.01
C LYS A 101 -19.52 16.01 6.53
N ALA A 102 -19.71 16.38 5.26
CA ALA A 102 -19.75 17.76 4.67
C ALA A 102 -18.50 18.65 4.83
N GLU A 103 -18.02 19.46 3.87
CA GLU A 103 -18.44 19.95 2.57
C GLU A 103 -17.19 20.68 2.03
N GLY A 104 -16.92 20.69 0.71
CA GLY A 104 -15.78 21.46 0.19
C GLY A 104 -15.39 21.07 -1.22
N GLU A 105 -15.99 21.76 -2.18
CA GLU A 105 -15.91 21.58 -3.61
C GLU A 105 -14.48 21.61 -4.21
N LYS A 106 -14.32 20.86 -5.30
CA LYS A 106 -13.09 20.51 -6.05
C LYS A 106 -12.19 21.70 -6.41
N PRO A 107 -10.84 21.54 -6.35
CA PRO A 107 -9.94 22.36 -7.12
C PRO A 107 -9.82 21.87 -8.58
N SER A 108 -9.60 22.84 -9.46
CA SER A 108 -8.74 22.75 -10.65
C SER A 108 -9.33 22.24 -11.97
N GLY A 109 -9.61 23.21 -12.85
CA GLY A 109 -8.85 23.29 -14.10
C GLY A 109 -9.34 22.45 -15.26
N GLY A 110 -10.52 22.78 -15.80
CA GLY A 110 -10.94 22.32 -17.13
C GLY A 110 -10.01 22.87 -18.21
N ASN A 111 -9.31 21.98 -18.90
CA ASN A 111 -8.45 22.26 -20.05
C ASN A 111 -9.25 22.96 -21.19
N PRO A 112 -8.91 24.20 -21.62
CA PRO A 112 -9.72 24.96 -22.58
C PRO A 112 -9.49 24.60 -24.06
N VAL A 113 -8.64 23.62 -24.39
CA VAL A 113 -8.18 23.42 -25.78
C VAL A 113 -9.16 22.63 -26.66
N SER A 114 -10.17 21.95 -26.11
CA SER A 114 -11.09 21.12 -26.91
C SER A 114 -12.25 21.86 -27.58
N LYS A 115 -12.46 23.16 -27.30
CA LYS A 115 -13.62 23.93 -27.81
C LYS A 115 -13.35 24.80 -29.05
N LEU A 116 -12.16 24.74 -29.65
CA LEU A 116 -11.80 25.60 -30.80
C LEU A 116 -11.88 24.92 -32.18
N PHE A 117 -12.15 23.61 -32.25
CA PHE A 117 -12.09 22.84 -33.51
C PHE A 117 -13.42 22.30 -34.03
N LYS A 118 -14.56 22.85 -33.57
CA LYS A 118 -15.87 22.48 -34.12
C LYS A 118 -16.75 23.70 -34.34
N LYS A 119 -16.46 24.44 -35.42
CA LYS A 119 -17.40 25.32 -36.10
C LYS A 119 -17.08 25.32 -37.58
#